data_AF-A0A920IYB1-F1
#
_entry.id   AF-A0A920IYB1-F1
#
_cell.length_a   1.000
_cell.length_b   1.000
_cell.length_c   1.000
_cell.angle_alpha   90.00
_cell.angle_beta   90.00
_cell.angle_gamma   90.00
#
_symmetry.space_group_name_H-M   'P 1'
#
loop_
_entity.id
_entity.type
_entity.pdbx_description
1 polymer ?
#
loop_
_entity_poly.entity_id
_entity_poly.type
_entity_poly.pdbx_seq_one_letter_code
_entity_poly.pdbx_strand_id
1 'polypeptide(L)' 'MHRSGFISQVSSGIFSFLPIGWRSIEKIKNIIREEMNNSGALEINMPLFNHLIFGEIPEGWILLYPSSKI' A
#
# COMPACT_ATOMS: atom_id res chain seq x y z
N MET A 1 15.96 -6.35 -18.60
CA MET A 1 15.70 -5.11 -19.36
C MET A 1 14.82 -4.18 -18.52
N HIS A 2 15.33 -3.03 -18.11
CA HIS A 2 14.58 -1.99 -17.39
C HIS A 2 14.80 -0.66 -18.11
N ARG A 3 14.22 -0.55 -19.29
CA ARG A 3 14.56 0.49 -20.28
C ARG A 3 14.14 1.90 -19.85
N SER A 4 13.34 2.02 -18.80
CA SER A 4 12.75 3.30 -18.37
C SER A 4 13.38 3.83 -17.07
N GLY A 5 14.14 3.01 -16.34
CA GLY A 5 14.82 3.43 -15.11
C GLY A 5 13.89 3.75 -13.93
N PHE A 6 12.60 3.42 -13.98
CA PHE A 6 11.62 3.72 -12.91
C PHE A 6 11.57 2.67 -11.79
N ILE A 7 11.65 1.39 -12.13
CA ILE A 7 11.53 0.25 -11.21
C ILE A 7 12.69 -0.71 -11.49
N SER A 8 13.21 -1.37 -10.44
CA SER A 8 14.19 -2.48 -10.43
C SER A 8 13.59 -3.73 -9.82
N GLN A 9 13.63 -4.85 -10.53
CA GLN A 9 13.35 -6.14 -9.92
C GLN A 9 14.55 -6.55 -9.04
N VAL A 10 14.30 -6.85 -7.77
CA VAL A 10 15.32 -7.30 -6.80
C VAL A 10 15.23 -8.81 -6.56
N SER A 11 14.01 -9.35 -6.55
CA SER A 11 13.74 -10.79 -6.46
C SER A 11 12.41 -11.11 -7.16
N SER A 12 12.02 -12.39 -7.21
CA SER A 12 10.70 -12.79 -7.71
C SER A 12 9.61 -12.11 -6.88
N GLY A 13 8.80 -11.25 -7.52
CA GLY A 13 7.73 -10.49 -6.85
C GLY A 13 8.20 -9.29 -6.00
N ILE A 14 9.50 -9.02 -5.90
CA ILE A 14 10.04 -7.88 -5.14
C ILE A 14 10.61 -6.86 -6.10
N PHE A 15 10.07 -5.65 -6.03
CA PHE A 15 10.43 -4.52 -6.87
C PHE A 15 10.86 -3.33 -6.01
N SER A 16 11.92 -2.65 -6.44
CA SER A 16 12.38 -1.39 -5.85
C SER A 16 12.17 -0.25 -6.83
N PHE A 17 11.72 0.89 -6.33
CA PHE A 17 11.63 2.11 -7.14
C PHE A 17 13.00 2.77 -7.25
N LEU A 18 13.40 3.13 -8.46
CA LEU A 18 14.60 3.93 -8.70
C LEU A 18 14.30 5.41 -8.51
N PRO A 19 15.33 6.28 -8.42
CA PRO A 19 15.14 7.71 -8.13
C PRO A 19 14.13 8.44 -9.02
N ILE A 20 14.03 8.09 -10.31
CA ILE A 20 13.06 8.71 -11.22
C ILE A 20 11.61 8.23 -10.94
N GLY A 21 11.43 6.96 -10.58
CA GLY A 21 10.12 6.43 -10.17
C GLY A 21 9.69 6.96 -8.82
N TRP A 22 10.63 7.14 -7.91
CA TRP A 22 10.36 7.76 -6.62
C TRP A 22 9.84 9.19 -6.76
N ARG A 23 10.44 10.01 -7.65
CA ARG A 23 9.97 11.38 -7.92
C ARG A 23 8.53 11.41 -8.45
N SER A 24 8.14 10.46 -9.30
CA SER A 24 6.76 10.37 -9.78
C SER A 24 5.79 10.03 -8.66
N ILE A 25 6.14 9.08 -7.80
CA ILE A 25 5.33 8.70 -6.63
C ILE A 25 5.16 9.88 -5.66
N GLU A 26 6.23 10.64 -5.41
CA GLU A 26 6.16 11.83 -4.56
C GLU A 26 5.23 12.90 -5.13
N LYS A 27 5.26 13.14 -6.44
CA LYS A 27 4.33 14.06 -7.10
C LYS A 27 2.87 13.63 -6.93
N ILE A 28 2.59 12.35 -7.17
CA ILE A 28 1.24 11.80 -7.02
C ILE A 28 0.76 11.94 -5.56
N LYS A 29 1.62 11.59 -4.60
CA LYS A 29 1.32 11.74 -3.16
C LYS A 29 0.99 13.19 -2.79
N ASN A 30 1.73 14.16 -3.33
CA ASN A 30 1.48 15.57 -3.05
C ASN A 30 0.14 16.04 -3.60
N ILE A 31 -0.22 15.65 -4.83
CA ILE A 31 -1.52 15.97 -5.43
C ILE A 31 -2.65 15.38 -4.58
N ILE A 32 -2.55 14.10 -4.20
CA ILE A 32 -3.56 13.44 -3.37
C ILE A 32 -3.72 14.17 -2.03
N ARG A 33 -2.62 14.60 -1.40
CA ARG A 33 -2.68 15.37 -0.14
C ARG A 33 -3.35 16.74 -0.32
N GLU A 34 -3.06 17.42 -1.41
CA GLU A 34 -3.69 18.71 -1.72
C GLU A 34 -5.21 18.54 -1.87
N GLU A 35 -5.66 17.54 -2.62
CA GLU A 35 -7.08 17.21 -2.78
C GLU A 35 -7.74 16.76 -1.47
N MET A 36 -7.05 15.96 -0.65
CA MET A 36 -7.52 15.55 0.67
C MET A 36 -7.69 16.75 1.60
N ASN A 37 -6.71 17.65 1.64
CA ASN A 37 -6.77 18.88 2.43
C ASN A 37 -7.92 19.79 1.98
N ASN A 38 -8.11 19.94 0.66
CA ASN A 38 -9.22 20.71 0.10
C ASN A 38 -10.59 20.10 0.44
N SER A 39 -10.67 18.79 0.52
CA SER A 39 -11.87 18.05 0.90
C SER A 39 -12.11 17.99 2.42
N GLY A 40 -11.21 18.56 3.23
CA GLY A 40 -11.25 18.49 4.70
C GLY A 40 -10.98 17.10 5.27
N ALA A 41 -10.35 16.21 4.49
CA ALA A 41 -10.01 14.86 4.92
C ALA A 41 -8.81 14.85 5.87
N LEU A 42 -8.86 13.99 6.89
CA LEU A 42 -7.77 13.80 7.85
C LEU A 42 -6.81 12.70 7.34
N GLU A 43 -5.52 13.03 7.16
CA GLU A 43 -4.49 12.04 6.87
C GLU A 43 -4.16 11.25 8.15
N ILE A 44 -4.36 9.93 8.11
CA ILE A 44 -3.96 9.01 9.18
C ILE A 44 -2.89 8.05 8.67
N ASN A 45 -1.80 7.89 9.42
CA ASN A 45 -0.80 6.88 9.14
C ASN A 45 -1.13 5.64 9.97
N MET A 46 -1.77 4.67 9.34
CA MET A 46 -2.13 3.42 10.00
C MET A 46 -0.89 2.54 10.16
N PRO A 47 -0.65 1.95 11.35
CA PRO A 47 0.44 1.02 11.52
C PRO A 47 0.27 -0.18 10.57
N LEU A 48 1.34 -0.55 9.88
CA LEU A 48 1.35 -1.73 9.01
C LEU A 48 1.23 -3.03 9.83
N PHE A 49 1.66 -3.00 11.09
CA PHE A 49 1.46 -4.07 12.06
C PHE A 49 0.09 -3.92 12.72
N ASN A 50 -0.86 -4.77 12.32
CA ASN A 50 -2.14 -4.91 12.98
C ASN A 50 -2.04 -5.96 14.11
N HIS A 51 -2.30 -5.56 15.35
CA HIS A 51 -2.30 -6.46 16.53
C HIS A 51 -3.61 -7.27 16.70
N LEU A 52 -4.66 -7.02 15.91
CA LEU A 52 -6.03 -7.48 16.22
C LEU A 52 -6.38 -8.95 15.89
N ILE A 53 -5.47 -9.93 16.02
CA ILE A 53 -5.86 -11.37 16.01
C ILE A 53 -5.17 -12.16 17.14
N PHE A 54 -5.37 -11.77 18.40
CA PHE A 54 -5.06 -12.64 19.54
C PHE A 54 -6.30 -13.04 20.37
N GLY A 55 -7.52 -12.73 19.92
CA GLY A 55 -8.71 -12.98 20.75
C GLY A 55 -9.98 -13.34 20.00
N GLU A 56 -10.49 -12.47 19.12
CA GLU A 56 -11.84 -12.66 18.60
C GLU A 56 -11.94 -12.15 17.17
N ILE A 57 -12.20 -13.06 16.25
CA ILE A 57 -12.61 -12.76 14.88
C ILE A 57 -14.12 -12.46 14.95
N PRO A 58 -14.59 -11.24 14.66
CA PRO A 58 -16.02 -11.02 14.46
C PRO A 58 -16.43 -11.82 13.22
N GLU A 59 -17.51 -12.59 13.31
CA GLU A 59 -17.93 -13.57 12.28
C GLU A 59 -18.10 -12.99 10.86
N GLY A 60 -18.08 -11.67 10.69
CA GLY A 60 -18.08 -10.99 9.39
C GLY A 60 -16.76 -11.01 8.61
N TRP A 61 -15.62 -11.37 9.23
CA TRP A 61 -14.31 -11.36 8.55
C TRP A 61 -13.98 -12.69 7.85
N ILE A 62 -14.79 -13.73 8.04
CA ILE A 62 -14.62 -15.06 7.40
C ILE A 62 -14.84 -15.00 5.87
N LEU A 63 -15.46 -13.94 5.34
CA LEU A 63 -15.66 -13.76 3.88
C LEU A 63 -14.44 -13.20 3.13
N LEU A 64 -13.48 -12.57 3.82
CA LEU A 64 -12.28 -11.96 3.20
C LEU A 64 -11.10 -12.93 3.07
N TYR A 65 -11.13 -14.03 3.82
CA TYR A 65 -10.24 -15.16 3.64
C TYR A 65 -11.08 -16.36 3.20
N PRO A 66 -11.39 -16.49 1.90
CA PRO A 66 -11.95 -17.73 1.42
C PRO A 66 -10.93 -18.82 1.71
N SER A 67 -11.29 -19.66 2.67
CA SER A 67 -10.81 -21.02 2.85
C SER A 67 -10.58 -21.64 1.48
N SER A 68 -9.32 -21.58 1.03
CA SER A 68 -8.82 -22.46 -0.01
C SER A 68 -8.71 -23.83 0.64
N LYS A 69 -9.86 -24.52 0.62
CA LYS A 69 -10.08 -25.95 0.78
C LYS A 69 -8.80 -26.77 1.01
N ILE A 70 -8.66 -27.30 2.22
CA ILE A 70 -8.51 -28.71 2.63
C ILE A 70 -7.98 -28.72 4.06
#